data_AF-H6BVI0-F1
#
_entry.id   AF-H6BVI0-F1
#
_cell.length_a   1.000
_cell.length_b   1.000
_cell.length_c   1.000
_cell.angle_alpha   90.00
_cell.angle_beta   90.00
_cell.angle_gamma   90.00
#
_symmetry.space_group_name_H-M   'P 1'
#
loop_
_entity.id
_entity.type
_entity.pdbx_description
1 polymer ?
#
loop_
_entity_poly.entity_id
_entity_poly.type
_entity_poly.pdbx_seq_one_letter_code
_entity_poly.pdbx_strand_id
1 'polypeptide(L)'
;MVVVAVPGGLGDFGRLIVNAILETGKHEVYSITRKIPDNVKPIRSPVSGEEYIPVLQTDYQDILTMTSLLESKNVHTVVSALNVDFPSVSDAQIRLIEAAAATSCVQRFAPSEYNVDYDLDDTVLPYPEKRFHAAARRAVEKTRLNYTYFYPGMFMDYFALPRIETHMRPIYTVLDLGHNEAAIPGDGSAVMAMTYTKDAARYVAAALDLPRWPRVSLIIGSQPTVGELVQLAQTIKGEPLDIRYDSLDALKAHTAEPLTGNRAVGDLFEGGPAQLNALVCDLAAAIACGAYDIAKAQDGVDLVSLLGDEVERPVSIESFLQRYWAKS
;
A
#
# COMPACT_ATOMS: atom_id res chain seq x y z
N MET A 1 -10.40 19.44 9.04
CA MET A 1 -9.05 19.88 9.45
C MET A 1 -8.62 19.16 10.71
N VAL A 2 -7.50 18.42 10.65
CA VAL A 2 -6.96 17.62 11.77
C VAL A 2 -5.43 17.58 11.69
N VAL A 3 -4.76 17.26 12.82
CA VAL A 3 -3.33 16.93 12.83
C VAL A 3 -3.16 15.42 12.62
N VAL A 4 -2.32 15.05 11.65
CA VAL A 4 -2.08 13.66 11.23
C VAL A 4 -0.64 13.25 11.52
N ALA A 5 -0.45 12.09 12.13
CA ALA A 5 0.86 11.45 12.22
C ALA A 5 0.95 10.30 11.21
N VAL A 6 2.05 10.25 10.45
CA VAL A 6 2.35 9.19 9.48
C VAL A 6 3.65 8.48 9.88
N PRO A 7 3.57 7.46 10.78
CA PRO A 7 4.66 6.52 11.02
C PRO A 7 5.11 5.84 9.75
N GLY A 8 6.38 5.95 9.39
CA GLY A 8 6.86 5.51 8.07
C GLY A 8 6.57 6.49 6.92
N GLY A 9 6.23 7.75 7.23
CA GLY A 9 5.97 8.81 6.23
C GLY A 9 7.16 9.17 5.33
N LEU A 10 8.36 8.65 5.62
CA LEU A 10 9.54 8.74 4.76
C LEU A 10 9.80 7.46 3.95
N GLY A 11 8.92 6.47 4.03
CA GLY A 11 9.01 5.22 3.24
C GLY A 11 8.43 5.36 1.84
N ASP A 12 8.42 4.27 1.09
CA ASP A 12 8.01 4.20 -0.32
C ASP A 12 6.60 4.74 -0.55
N PHE A 13 5.61 4.18 0.15
CA PHE A 13 4.21 4.62 0.07
C PHE A 13 3.89 5.76 1.05
N GLY A 14 4.51 5.75 2.24
CA GLY A 14 4.24 6.75 3.29
C GLY A 14 4.50 8.19 2.85
N ARG A 15 5.53 8.43 2.02
CA ARG A 15 5.80 9.76 1.45
C ARG A 15 4.71 10.23 0.50
N LEU A 16 4.08 9.31 -0.24
CA LEU A 16 2.99 9.65 -1.14
C LEU A 16 1.77 10.06 -0.33
N ILE A 17 1.48 9.36 0.78
CA ILE A 17 0.43 9.75 1.74
C ILE A 17 0.71 11.15 2.29
N VAL A 18 1.93 11.40 2.78
CA VAL A 18 2.31 12.72 3.34
C VAL A 18 2.13 13.82 2.29
N ASN A 19 2.62 13.61 1.07
CA ASN A 19 2.49 14.58 -0.02
C ASN A 19 1.02 14.82 -0.38
N ALA A 20 0.22 13.76 -0.52
CA ALA A 20 -1.20 13.88 -0.82
C ALA A 20 -1.96 14.66 0.26
N ILE A 21 -1.62 14.45 1.55
CA ILE A 21 -2.20 15.22 2.65
C ILE A 21 -1.80 16.70 2.56
N LEU A 22 -0.53 17.00 2.28
CA LEU A 22 -0.05 18.38 2.13
C LEU A 22 -0.72 19.10 0.95
N GLU A 23 -0.90 18.41 -0.17
CA GLU A 23 -1.55 18.94 -1.37
C GLU A 23 -3.00 19.35 -1.13
N THR A 24 -3.70 18.74 -0.15
CA THR A 24 -5.05 19.17 0.23
C THR A 24 -5.09 20.60 0.78
N GLY A 25 -4.00 21.06 1.41
CA GLY A 25 -3.96 22.34 2.13
C GLY A 25 -4.93 22.41 3.33
N LYS A 26 -5.44 21.27 3.83
CA LYS A 26 -6.48 21.21 4.88
C LYS A 26 -6.00 20.65 6.22
N HIS A 27 -4.91 19.89 6.23
CA HIS A 27 -4.45 19.13 7.40
C HIS A 27 -2.97 19.40 7.68
N GLU A 28 -2.61 19.41 8.96
CA GLU A 28 -1.22 19.36 9.37
C GLU A 28 -0.76 17.91 9.41
N VAL A 29 0.44 17.62 8.92
CA VAL A 29 0.97 16.26 8.88
C VAL A 29 2.41 16.17 9.37
N TYR A 30 2.70 15.13 10.15
CA TYR A 30 4.03 14.79 10.65
C TYR A 30 4.44 13.40 10.20
N SER A 31 5.60 13.27 9.55
CA SER A 31 6.25 11.98 9.36
C SER A 31 6.92 11.54 10.65
N ILE A 32 6.57 10.37 11.19
CA ILE A 32 7.22 9.81 12.38
C ILE A 32 8.32 8.83 11.96
N THR A 33 9.54 9.06 12.41
CA THR A 33 10.75 8.31 12.03
C THR A 33 11.61 7.95 13.23
N ARG A 34 12.53 6.99 13.06
CA ARG A 34 13.54 6.63 14.07
C ARG A 34 14.73 7.61 14.09
N LYS A 35 14.97 8.30 12.96
CA LYS A 35 16.06 9.27 12.79
C LYS A 35 15.59 10.41 11.90
N ILE A 36 15.84 11.64 12.33
CA ILE A 36 15.56 12.85 11.54
C ILE A 36 16.60 12.95 10.42
N PRO A 37 16.19 13.13 9.15
CA PRO A 37 17.11 13.45 8.05
C PRO A 37 17.80 14.80 8.25
N ASP A 38 19.03 14.96 7.77
CA ASP A 38 19.82 16.18 7.99
C ASP A 38 19.23 17.42 7.28
N ASN A 39 18.39 17.23 6.25
CA ASN A 39 17.91 18.28 5.34
C ASN A 39 16.40 18.54 5.42
N VAL A 40 15.78 18.37 6.59
CA VAL A 40 14.34 18.68 6.74
C VAL A 40 14.11 20.19 6.71
N LYS A 41 13.27 20.64 5.78
CA LYS A 41 12.88 22.06 5.67
C LYS A 41 11.60 22.32 6.45
N PRO A 42 11.46 23.50 7.09
CA PRO A 42 10.18 23.93 7.62
C PRO A 42 9.14 24.06 6.50
N ILE A 43 7.89 23.77 6.84
CA ILE A 43 6.73 24.03 5.99
C ILE A 43 5.69 24.82 6.77
N ARG A 44 4.77 25.47 6.06
CA ARG A 44 3.71 26.26 6.69
C ARG A 44 2.52 25.37 7.03
N SER A 45 2.07 25.41 8.27
CA SER A 45 0.87 24.70 8.71
C SER A 45 -0.39 25.30 8.07
N PRO A 46 -1.25 24.50 7.44
CA PRO A 46 -2.57 24.98 7.01
C PRO A 46 -3.53 25.18 8.18
N VAL A 47 -3.19 24.67 9.37
CA VAL A 47 -4.02 24.71 10.58
C VAL A 47 -3.74 25.97 11.39
N SER A 48 -2.45 26.24 11.66
CA SER A 48 -2.03 27.37 12.48
C SER A 48 -1.51 28.56 11.67
N GLY A 49 -1.10 28.35 10.42
CA GLY A 49 -0.43 29.37 9.59
C GLY A 49 1.06 29.58 9.92
N GLU A 50 1.59 28.90 10.94
CA GLU A 50 2.97 29.00 11.40
C GLU A 50 3.88 27.99 10.69
N GLU A 51 5.19 28.26 10.66
CA GLU A 51 6.18 27.30 10.18
C GLU A 51 6.43 26.19 11.20
N TYR A 52 6.56 24.95 10.71
CA TYR A 52 6.88 23.79 11.54
C TYR A 52 7.76 22.78 10.79
N ILE A 53 8.46 21.94 11.55
CA ILE A 53 9.23 20.82 11.00
C ILE A 53 8.30 19.60 10.86
N PRO A 54 8.02 19.11 9.64
CA PRO A 54 7.03 18.05 9.39
C PRO A 54 7.57 16.64 9.66
N VAL A 55 8.61 16.52 10.47
CA VAL A 55 9.26 15.26 10.81
C VAL A 55 9.49 15.21 12.31
N LEU A 56 9.06 14.12 12.94
CA LEU A 56 9.25 13.88 14.36
C LEU A 56 10.01 12.57 14.56
N GLN A 57 10.91 12.58 15.54
CA GLN A 57 11.63 11.37 15.95
C GLN A 57 10.88 10.66 17.07
N THR A 58 10.84 9.34 17.02
CA THR A 58 10.39 8.51 18.14
C THR A 58 11.20 7.22 18.23
N ASP A 59 11.17 6.62 19.41
CA ASP A 59 11.47 5.19 19.58
C ASP A 59 10.14 4.42 19.60
N TYR A 60 9.99 3.46 18.68
CA TYR A 60 8.78 2.62 18.61
C TYR A 60 8.75 1.50 19.67
N GLN A 61 9.83 1.35 20.45
CA GLN A 61 9.86 0.43 21.59
C GLN A 61 9.29 1.04 22.87
N ASP A 62 9.18 2.37 22.94
CA ASP A 62 8.72 3.09 24.13
C ASP A 62 7.32 3.70 23.92
N ILE A 63 6.33 3.04 24.52
CA ILE A 63 4.92 3.46 24.48
C ILE A 63 4.74 4.84 25.11
N LEU A 64 5.39 5.14 26.24
CA LEU A 64 5.21 6.43 26.93
C LEU A 64 5.76 7.58 26.10
N THR A 65 6.92 7.37 25.47
CA THR A 65 7.50 8.36 24.53
C THR A 65 6.56 8.61 23.35
N MET A 66 6.00 7.55 22.74
CA MET A 66 5.02 7.71 21.65
C MET A 66 3.74 8.42 22.10
N THR A 67 3.16 8.06 23.24
CA THR A 67 1.98 8.71 23.81
C THR A 67 2.23 10.21 24.01
N SER A 68 3.35 10.55 24.65
CA SER A 68 3.72 11.94 24.94
C SER A 68 3.94 12.74 23.66
N LEU A 69 4.55 12.13 22.63
CA LEU A 69 4.74 12.75 21.33
C LEU A 69 3.40 13.06 20.66
N LEU A 70 2.48 12.09 20.61
CA LEU A 70 1.14 12.24 20.01
C LEU A 70 0.32 13.32 20.73
N GLU A 71 0.38 13.38 22.05
CA GLU A 71 -0.28 14.42 22.85
C GLU A 71 0.32 15.81 22.64
N SER A 72 1.66 15.91 22.62
CA SER A 72 2.37 17.19 22.45
C SER A 72 2.05 17.90 21.12
N LYS A 73 1.61 17.14 20.12
CA LYS A 73 1.21 17.64 18.80
C LYS A 73 -0.30 17.63 18.59
N ASN A 74 -1.07 17.25 19.61
CA ASN A 74 -2.52 17.10 19.54
C ASN A 74 -2.96 16.27 18.31
N VAL A 75 -2.25 15.15 18.07
CA VAL A 75 -2.52 14.28 16.92
C VAL A 75 -3.93 13.71 17.05
N HIS A 76 -4.74 13.92 16.02
CA HIS A 76 -6.10 13.40 15.96
C HIS A 76 -6.15 12.06 15.20
N THR A 77 -5.33 11.92 14.16
CA THR A 77 -5.35 10.74 13.29
C THR A 77 -3.95 10.19 13.08
N VAL A 78 -3.81 8.87 13.21
CA VAL A 78 -2.58 8.15 12.85
C VAL A 78 -2.84 7.34 11.59
N VAL A 79 -2.00 7.52 10.57
CA VAL A 79 -2.01 6.75 9.33
C VAL A 79 -0.67 6.04 9.22
N SER A 80 -0.61 4.79 9.67
CA SER A 80 0.62 4.00 9.66
C SER A 80 0.98 3.59 8.24
N ALA A 81 2.23 3.80 7.84
CA ALA A 81 2.84 3.34 6.60
C ALA A 81 4.17 2.62 6.89
N LEU A 82 4.25 1.94 8.04
CA LEU A 82 5.36 1.05 8.38
C LEU A 82 5.35 -0.17 7.46
N ASN A 83 6.52 -0.69 7.10
CA ASN A 83 6.61 -1.95 6.36
C ASN A 83 6.51 -3.12 7.37
N VAL A 84 5.35 -3.77 7.44
CA VAL A 84 4.98 -4.74 8.48
C VAL A 84 5.29 -6.18 8.04
N ASP A 85 6.45 -6.40 7.41
CA ASP A 85 6.87 -7.72 6.92
C ASP A 85 7.77 -8.48 7.90
N PHE A 86 8.08 -7.90 9.07
CA PHE A 86 9.02 -8.46 10.05
C PHE A 86 8.52 -8.31 11.50
N PRO A 87 8.89 -9.23 12.42
CA PRO A 87 8.42 -9.20 13.80
C PRO A 87 8.66 -7.87 14.52
N SER A 88 9.84 -7.26 14.34
CA SER A 88 10.19 -6.00 15.02
C SER A 88 9.31 -4.83 14.59
N VAL A 89 8.85 -4.81 13.33
CA VAL A 89 7.97 -3.76 12.81
C VAL A 89 6.51 -4.05 13.16
N SER A 90 6.11 -5.32 13.17
CA SER A 90 4.82 -5.76 13.72
C SER A 90 4.66 -5.29 15.17
N ASP A 91 5.64 -5.57 16.02
CA ASP A 91 5.61 -5.16 17.43
C ASP A 91 5.61 -3.63 17.57
N ALA A 92 6.35 -2.91 16.72
CA ALA A 92 6.34 -1.46 16.67
C ALA A 92 4.94 -0.89 16.37
N GLN A 93 4.23 -1.47 15.39
CA GLN A 93 2.86 -1.05 15.08
C GLN A 93 1.88 -1.36 16.21
N ILE A 94 2.01 -2.53 16.87
CA ILE A 94 1.17 -2.89 18.02
C ILE A 94 1.37 -1.90 19.18
N ARG A 95 2.62 -1.57 19.52
CA ARG A 95 2.92 -0.58 20.57
C ARG A 95 2.43 0.82 20.20
N LEU A 96 2.52 1.18 18.92
CA LEU A 96 1.99 2.45 18.42
C LEU A 96 0.46 2.52 18.55
N ILE A 97 -0.25 1.41 18.30
CA ILE A 97 -1.71 1.32 18.53
C ILE A 97 -2.02 1.52 20.01
N GLU A 98 -1.26 0.87 20.90
CA GLU A 98 -1.40 1.02 22.35
C GLU A 98 -1.16 2.47 22.80
N ALA A 99 -0.08 3.10 22.32
CA ALA A 99 0.22 4.50 22.59
C ALA A 99 -0.89 5.43 22.12
N ALA A 100 -1.37 5.25 20.88
CA ALA A 100 -2.46 6.04 20.31
C ALA A 100 -3.75 5.91 21.15
N ALA A 101 -4.12 4.69 21.54
CA ALA A 101 -5.31 4.41 22.34
C ALA A 101 -5.23 4.94 23.78
N ALA A 102 -4.02 5.18 24.29
CA ALA A 102 -3.80 5.76 25.61
C ALA A 102 -3.97 7.30 25.64
N THR A 103 -3.89 7.97 24.49
CA THR A 103 -4.10 9.41 24.39
C THR A 103 -5.57 9.79 24.44
N SER A 104 -5.86 11.04 24.82
CA SER A 104 -7.21 11.62 24.66
C SER A 104 -7.42 12.31 23.30
N CYS A 105 -6.34 12.66 22.59
CA CYS A 105 -6.40 13.41 21.33
C CYS A 105 -6.62 12.50 20.11
N VAL A 106 -6.02 11.31 20.06
CA VAL A 106 -6.15 10.42 18.89
C VAL A 106 -7.55 9.79 18.86
N GLN A 107 -8.27 10.06 17.79
CA GLN A 107 -9.61 9.52 17.55
C GLN A 107 -9.61 8.42 16.47
N ARG A 108 -8.62 8.44 15.57
CA ARG A 108 -8.58 7.56 14.40
C ARG A 108 -7.23 6.91 14.17
N PHE A 109 -7.26 5.66 13.71
CA PHE A 109 -6.04 4.89 13.41
C PHE A 109 -6.22 4.03 12.16
N ALA A 110 -5.36 4.21 11.15
CA ALA A 110 -5.25 3.32 10.01
C ALA A 110 -3.95 2.51 10.13
N PRO A 111 -4.02 1.19 10.36
CA PRO A 111 -2.83 0.34 10.34
C PRO A 111 -2.28 0.20 8.92
N SER A 112 -0.99 -0.14 8.81
CA SER A 112 -0.32 -0.33 7.53
C SER A 112 -0.76 -1.65 6.90
N GLU A 113 -1.68 -1.56 5.95
CA GLU A 113 -2.36 -2.72 5.34
C GLU A 113 -2.38 -2.69 3.81
N TYR A 114 -2.04 -1.54 3.18
CA TYR A 114 -2.32 -1.10 1.80
C TYR A 114 -2.16 -2.12 0.65
N ASN A 115 -2.93 -3.20 0.67
CA ASN A 115 -2.94 -4.26 -0.32
C ASN A 115 -4.33 -4.93 -0.34
N VAL A 116 -4.46 -6.09 0.32
CA VAL A 116 -5.66 -6.94 0.36
C VAL A 116 -6.11 -7.21 1.80
N ASP A 117 -7.16 -8.01 1.95
CA ASP A 117 -7.62 -8.46 3.26
C ASP A 117 -6.71 -9.56 3.86
N TYR A 118 -5.88 -9.21 4.84
CA TYR A 118 -5.01 -10.15 5.58
C TYR A 118 -5.71 -11.09 6.57
N ASP A 119 -7.03 -10.98 6.80
CA ASP A 119 -7.80 -11.99 7.57
C ASP A 119 -8.31 -13.13 6.66
N LEU A 120 -8.07 -13.06 5.34
CA LEU A 120 -8.36 -14.17 4.42
C LEU A 120 -7.62 -15.44 4.83
N ASP A 121 -8.24 -16.60 4.61
CA ASP A 121 -7.68 -17.90 4.96
C ASP A 121 -6.44 -18.26 4.09
N ASP A 122 -5.65 -19.23 4.53
CA ASP A 122 -4.41 -19.65 3.83
C ASP A 122 -4.65 -20.27 2.45
N THR A 123 -5.87 -20.70 2.14
CA THR A 123 -6.22 -21.22 0.82
C THR A 123 -6.44 -20.09 -0.18
N VAL A 124 -6.91 -18.93 0.28
CA VAL A 124 -7.12 -17.72 -0.53
C VAL A 124 -5.89 -16.80 -0.54
N LEU A 125 -5.27 -16.58 0.62
CA LEU A 125 -4.08 -15.75 0.79
C LEU A 125 -2.94 -16.59 1.40
N PRO A 126 -2.21 -17.37 0.57
CA PRO A 126 -1.08 -18.19 1.01
C PRO A 126 0.18 -17.32 1.22
N TYR A 127 0.13 -16.45 2.23
CA TYR A 127 1.21 -15.53 2.56
C TYR A 127 1.50 -15.59 4.06
N PRO A 128 2.59 -16.25 4.51
CA PRO A 128 2.84 -16.50 5.93
C PRO A 128 2.93 -15.23 6.78
N GLU A 129 3.47 -14.15 6.22
CA GLU A 129 3.70 -12.91 6.98
C GLU A 129 2.44 -12.05 7.16
N LYS A 130 1.29 -12.46 6.59
CA LYS A 130 -0.02 -11.86 6.92
C LYS A 130 -0.33 -11.90 8.42
N ARG A 131 0.29 -12.82 9.17
CA ARG A 131 0.18 -12.90 10.63
C ARG A 131 0.58 -11.61 11.35
N PHE A 132 1.52 -10.83 10.80
CA PHE A 132 1.93 -9.55 11.38
C PHE A 132 0.83 -8.49 11.22
N HIS A 133 0.20 -8.44 10.05
CA HIS A 133 -0.97 -7.60 9.80
C HIS A 133 -2.15 -8.02 10.69
N ALA A 134 -2.46 -9.32 10.75
CA ALA A 134 -3.50 -9.87 11.61
C ALA A 134 -3.30 -9.49 13.09
N ALA A 135 -2.05 -9.53 13.60
CA ALA A 135 -1.75 -9.11 14.97
C ALA A 135 -2.07 -7.63 15.22
N ALA A 136 -1.72 -6.74 14.29
CA ALA A 136 -2.07 -5.32 14.37
C ALA A 136 -3.58 -5.08 14.30
N ARG A 137 -4.32 -5.84 13.47
CA ARG A 137 -5.78 -5.80 13.44
C ARG A 137 -6.40 -6.17 14.78
N ARG A 138 -5.99 -7.32 15.34
CA ARG A 138 -6.47 -7.75 16.67
C ARG A 138 -6.13 -6.75 17.77
N ALA A 139 -5.04 -5.98 17.63
CA ALA A 139 -4.70 -4.91 18.56
C ALA A 139 -5.64 -3.70 18.40
N VAL A 140 -5.83 -3.17 17.18
CA VAL A 140 -6.63 -1.96 16.97
C VAL A 140 -8.12 -2.18 17.29
N GLU A 141 -8.65 -3.37 17.03
CA GLU A 141 -10.05 -3.73 17.29
C GLU A 141 -10.40 -3.78 18.79
N LYS A 142 -9.40 -3.96 19.67
CA LYS A 142 -9.60 -3.94 21.13
C LYS A 142 -9.67 -2.51 21.68
N THR A 143 -9.39 -1.51 20.86
CA THR A 143 -9.41 -0.10 21.25
C THR A 143 -10.78 0.54 21.00
N ARG A 144 -10.93 1.80 21.41
CA ARG A 144 -12.11 2.63 21.07
C ARG A 144 -11.88 3.54 19.86
N LEU A 145 -10.74 3.42 19.19
CA LEU A 145 -10.37 4.24 18.05
C LEU A 145 -11.29 3.92 16.85
N ASN A 146 -11.68 4.94 16.08
CA ASN A 146 -12.28 4.70 14.77
C ASN A 146 -11.18 4.34 13.77
N TYR A 147 -11.16 3.09 13.31
CA TYR A 147 -10.15 2.59 12.39
C TYR A 147 -10.74 2.20 11.04
N THR A 148 -9.87 2.16 10.03
CA THR A 148 -10.15 1.57 8.72
C THR A 148 -8.94 0.80 8.22
N TYR A 149 -9.20 -0.26 7.47
CA TYR A 149 -8.19 -0.93 6.64
C TYR A 149 -8.34 -0.41 5.21
N PHE A 150 -7.26 0.13 4.64
CA PHE A 150 -7.28 0.62 3.25
C PHE A 150 -6.79 -0.47 2.31
N TYR A 151 -7.63 -0.86 1.33
CA TYR A 151 -7.29 -1.86 0.32
C TYR A 151 -7.28 -1.21 -1.07
N PRO A 152 -6.09 -0.82 -1.57
CA PRO A 152 -5.91 -0.35 -2.94
C PRO A 152 -5.70 -1.50 -3.95
N GLY A 153 -5.54 -2.74 -3.49
CA GLY A 153 -5.14 -3.87 -4.34
C GLY A 153 -3.69 -3.74 -4.84
N MET A 154 -3.41 -4.30 -6.01
CA MET A 154 -2.08 -4.29 -6.60
C MET A 154 -1.70 -2.88 -7.06
N PHE A 155 -0.49 -2.41 -6.73
CA PHE A 155 -0.05 -1.12 -7.21
C PHE A 155 0.31 -1.16 -8.70
N MET A 156 -0.25 -0.22 -9.47
CA MET A 156 -0.03 -0.16 -10.92
C MET A 156 1.42 0.18 -11.30
N ASP A 157 2.18 0.83 -10.41
CA ASP A 157 3.58 1.19 -10.60
C ASP A 157 4.42 0.01 -11.12
N TYR A 158 4.17 -1.21 -10.64
CA TYR A 158 4.88 -2.42 -11.04
C TYR A 158 4.73 -2.74 -12.53
N PHE A 159 3.60 -2.39 -13.16
CA PHE A 159 3.34 -2.65 -14.58
C PHE A 159 3.94 -1.60 -15.52
N ALA A 160 4.52 -0.52 -14.98
CA ALA A 160 5.22 0.50 -15.75
C ALA A 160 6.74 0.49 -15.57
N LEU A 161 7.30 -0.47 -14.83
CA LEU A 161 8.75 -0.59 -14.66
C LEU A 161 9.46 -1.01 -15.97
N PRO A 162 10.63 -0.44 -16.29
CA PRO A 162 11.36 0.61 -15.57
C PRO A 162 11.04 2.04 -16.06
N ARG A 163 9.97 2.23 -16.85
CA ARG A 163 9.64 3.52 -17.50
C ARG A 163 9.01 4.55 -16.57
N ILE A 164 8.45 4.12 -15.45
CA ILE A 164 7.88 5.00 -14.42
C ILE A 164 8.91 5.43 -13.39
N GLU A 165 8.87 6.70 -13.01
CA GLU A 165 9.50 7.17 -11.78
C GLU A 165 8.59 6.82 -10.59
N THR A 166 9.06 5.92 -9.73
CA THR A 166 8.33 5.48 -8.53
C THR A 166 9.27 5.34 -7.34
N HIS A 167 8.72 5.48 -6.14
CA HIS A 167 9.43 5.21 -4.89
C HIS A 167 9.23 3.79 -4.40
N MET A 168 8.36 3.00 -5.05
CA MET A 168 8.15 1.61 -4.69
C MET A 168 9.39 0.80 -5.00
N ARG A 169 9.82 -0.05 -4.07
CA ARG A 169 10.84 -1.06 -4.36
C ARG A 169 10.42 -1.90 -5.57
N PRO A 170 11.26 -2.04 -6.60
CA PRO A 170 10.86 -2.67 -7.86
C PRO A 170 10.62 -4.17 -7.66
N ILE A 171 9.46 -4.61 -8.15
CA ILE A 171 9.06 -6.00 -8.23
C ILE A 171 8.33 -6.15 -9.56
N TYR A 172 8.69 -7.18 -10.32
CA TYR A 172 7.98 -7.56 -11.54
C TYR A 172 7.04 -8.71 -11.18
N THR A 173 5.74 -8.42 -11.11
CA THR A 173 4.69 -9.45 -11.03
C THR A 173 4.23 -9.78 -12.44
N VAL A 174 3.06 -10.41 -12.63
CA VAL A 174 2.36 -10.75 -13.89
C VAL A 174 2.95 -10.24 -15.22
N LEU A 175 3.30 -8.96 -15.34
CA LEU A 175 3.92 -8.36 -16.51
C LEU A 175 5.36 -7.91 -16.26
N ASP A 176 6.27 -8.30 -17.16
CA ASP A 176 7.55 -7.63 -17.39
C ASP A 176 7.60 -7.13 -18.83
N LEU A 177 6.98 -5.97 -19.02
CA LEU A 177 6.93 -5.32 -20.33
C LEU A 177 8.30 -4.75 -20.74
N GLY A 178 9.28 -4.65 -19.84
CA GLY A 178 10.65 -4.31 -20.23
C GLY A 178 11.29 -5.42 -21.08
N HIS A 179 10.98 -6.67 -20.75
CA HIS A 179 11.56 -7.86 -21.37
C HIS A 179 10.61 -8.61 -22.31
N ASN A 180 9.41 -8.07 -22.59
CA ASN A 180 8.38 -8.76 -23.37
C ASN A 180 7.91 -10.07 -22.73
N GLU A 181 7.83 -10.15 -21.39
CA GLU A 181 7.40 -11.35 -20.68
C GLU A 181 6.09 -11.14 -19.93
N ALA A 182 5.29 -12.20 -19.80
CA ALA A 182 4.18 -12.28 -18.87
C ALA A 182 4.13 -13.65 -18.20
N ALA A 183 3.91 -13.65 -16.88
CA ALA A 183 3.75 -14.83 -16.06
C ALA A 183 2.35 -14.81 -15.43
N ILE A 184 1.43 -15.58 -16.02
CA ILE A 184 0.03 -15.63 -15.60
C ILE A 184 -0.12 -16.64 -14.47
N PRO A 185 -0.54 -16.24 -13.26
CA PRO A 185 -0.79 -17.19 -12.19
C PRO A 185 -2.12 -17.95 -12.44
N GLY A 186 -2.08 -19.27 -12.32
CA GLY A 186 -3.23 -20.13 -12.56
C GLY A 186 -3.62 -20.17 -14.04
N ASP A 187 -4.89 -19.92 -14.35
CA ASP A 187 -5.45 -19.89 -15.71
C ASP A 187 -5.70 -18.47 -16.24
N GLY A 188 -5.38 -17.45 -15.44
CA GLY A 188 -5.60 -16.04 -15.76
C GLY A 188 -7.03 -15.53 -15.58
N SER A 189 -7.96 -16.36 -15.11
CA SER A 189 -9.37 -15.97 -14.91
C SER A 189 -9.60 -15.14 -13.63
N ALA A 190 -8.64 -15.15 -12.70
CA ALA A 190 -8.74 -14.42 -11.45
C ALA A 190 -8.78 -12.90 -11.69
N VAL A 191 -9.67 -12.21 -10.96
CA VAL A 191 -9.77 -10.75 -10.95
C VAL A 191 -8.67 -10.17 -10.06
N MET A 192 -8.04 -9.09 -10.53
CA MET A 192 -7.02 -8.37 -9.77
C MET A 192 -7.37 -6.89 -9.69
N ALA A 193 -7.90 -6.46 -8.55
CA ALA A 193 -8.04 -5.04 -8.26
C ALA A 193 -6.66 -4.37 -8.16
N MET A 194 -6.55 -3.17 -8.73
CA MET A 194 -5.31 -2.42 -8.79
C MET A 194 -5.57 -0.91 -8.81
N THR A 195 -4.59 -0.18 -8.29
CA THR A 195 -4.66 1.29 -8.18
C THR A 195 -3.26 1.89 -8.30
N TYR A 196 -3.15 3.02 -8.98
CA TYR A 196 -1.88 3.76 -9.03
C TYR A 196 -1.57 4.35 -7.65
N THR A 197 -0.33 4.23 -7.17
CA THR A 197 0.04 4.62 -5.81
C THR A 197 -0.30 6.07 -5.45
N LYS A 198 -0.16 7.02 -6.39
CA LYS A 198 -0.55 8.42 -6.16
C LYS A 198 -2.06 8.57 -5.95
N ASP A 199 -2.86 7.78 -6.66
CA ASP A 199 -4.31 7.77 -6.49
C ASP A 199 -4.69 7.15 -5.15
N ALA A 200 -4.08 6.02 -4.78
CA ALA A 200 -4.28 5.40 -3.47
C ALA A 200 -3.98 6.40 -2.34
N ALA A 201 -2.84 7.09 -2.39
CA ALA A 201 -2.46 8.09 -1.40
C ALA A 201 -3.44 9.28 -1.34
N ARG A 202 -3.91 9.76 -2.49
CA ARG A 202 -4.92 10.81 -2.59
C ARG A 202 -6.25 10.42 -1.95
N TYR A 203 -6.70 9.18 -2.14
CA TYR A 203 -7.92 8.69 -1.49
C TYR A 203 -7.74 8.47 0.02
N VAL A 204 -6.55 8.05 0.48
CA VAL A 204 -6.20 8.02 1.91
C VAL A 204 -6.27 9.42 2.52
N ALA A 205 -5.74 10.43 1.83
CA ALA A 205 -5.82 11.83 2.26
C ALA A 205 -7.26 12.34 2.30
N ALA A 206 -8.05 12.08 1.24
CA ALA A 206 -9.45 12.49 1.19
C ALA A 206 -10.32 11.82 2.27
N ALA A 207 -10.01 10.57 2.63
CA ALA A 207 -10.69 9.87 3.72
C ALA A 207 -10.58 10.59 5.07
N LEU A 208 -9.57 11.46 5.28
CA LEU A 208 -9.45 12.25 6.51
C LEU A 208 -10.65 13.18 6.74
N ASP A 209 -11.30 13.64 5.67
CA ASP A 209 -12.47 14.52 5.73
C ASP A 209 -13.79 13.76 5.96
N LEU A 210 -13.80 12.43 5.87
CA LEU A 210 -15.00 11.64 6.18
C LEU A 210 -15.40 11.85 7.64
N PRO A 211 -16.71 11.96 7.95
CA PRO A 211 -17.17 12.13 9.34
C PRO A 211 -16.86 10.91 10.22
N ARG A 212 -16.89 9.72 9.61
CA ARG A 212 -16.54 8.45 10.23
C ARG A 212 -15.94 7.53 9.18
N TRP A 213 -14.87 6.83 9.54
CA TRP A 213 -14.31 5.83 8.65
C TRP A 213 -15.14 4.54 8.65
N PRO A 214 -15.40 3.95 7.47
CA PRO A 214 -15.86 2.57 7.38
C PRO A 214 -14.78 1.64 7.93
N ARG A 215 -15.14 0.39 8.25
CA ARG A 215 -14.16 -0.59 8.74
C ARG A 215 -13.15 -0.97 7.66
N VAL A 216 -13.63 -1.08 6.42
CA VAL A 216 -12.84 -1.39 5.23
C VAL A 216 -13.09 -0.31 4.19
N SER A 217 -12.01 0.28 3.70
CA SER A 217 -12.01 1.32 2.67
C SER A 217 -11.32 0.77 1.43
N LEU A 218 -12.10 0.49 0.39
CA LEU A 218 -11.59 0.03 -0.89
C LEU A 218 -11.22 1.24 -1.75
N ILE A 219 -10.11 1.15 -2.47
CA ILE A 219 -9.69 2.16 -3.44
C ILE A 219 -9.36 1.42 -4.73
N ILE A 220 -10.33 1.29 -5.64
CA ILE A 220 -10.18 0.47 -6.85
C ILE A 220 -10.11 1.40 -8.07
N GLY A 221 -8.95 1.47 -8.72
CA GLY A 221 -8.80 2.17 -9.99
C GLY A 221 -9.16 1.31 -11.20
N SER A 222 -8.84 0.01 -11.16
CA SER A 222 -9.22 -0.97 -12.18
C SER A 222 -9.27 -2.38 -11.59
N GLN A 223 -10.02 -3.29 -12.22
CA GLN A 223 -10.19 -4.67 -11.77
C GLN A 223 -10.37 -5.65 -12.93
N PRO A 224 -9.44 -5.71 -13.90
CA PRO A 224 -9.47 -6.72 -14.94
C PRO A 224 -9.21 -8.12 -14.36
N THR A 225 -9.55 -9.15 -15.13
CA THR A 225 -8.91 -10.45 -14.97
C THR A 225 -7.43 -10.37 -15.36
N VAL A 226 -6.61 -11.29 -14.86
CA VAL A 226 -5.18 -11.31 -15.23
C VAL A 226 -5.00 -11.54 -16.74
N GLY A 227 -5.81 -12.40 -17.35
CA GLY A 227 -5.78 -12.61 -18.80
C GLY A 227 -6.10 -11.34 -19.59
N GLU A 228 -7.12 -10.58 -19.17
CA GLU A 228 -7.46 -9.29 -19.79
C GLU A 228 -6.32 -8.26 -19.62
N LEU A 229 -5.68 -8.21 -18.45
CA LEU A 229 -4.52 -7.35 -18.23
C LEU A 229 -3.39 -7.65 -19.23
N VAL A 230 -3.04 -8.92 -19.41
CA VAL A 230 -1.98 -9.35 -20.33
C VAL A 230 -2.35 -9.02 -21.78
N GLN A 231 -3.60 -9.30 -22.18
CA GLN A 231 -4.09 -8.98 -23.52
C GLN A 231 -4.05 -7.47 -23.80
N LEU A 232 -4.49 -6.67 -22.83
CA LEU A 232 -4.47 -5.21 -22.91
C LEU A 232 -3.03 -4.69 -23.04
N ALA A 233 -2.12 -5.18 -22.20
CA ALA A 233 -0.71 -4.80 -22.23
C ALA A 233 -0.03 -5.14 -23.56
N GLN A 234 -0.26 -6.34 -24.09
CA GLN A 234 0.24 -6.76 -25.40
C GLN A 234 -0.30 -5.86 -26.52
N THR A 235 -1.59 -5.51 -26.47
CA THR A 235 -2.24 -4.64 -27.46
C THR A 235 -1.65 -3.24 -27.45
N ILE A 236 -1.52 -2.63 -26.27
CA ILE A 236 -0.98 -1.27 -26.10
C ILE A 236 0.50 -1.22 -26.49
N LYS A 237 1.29 -2.20 -26.06
CA LYS A 237 2.70 -2.28 -26.40
C LYS A 237 2.92 -2.52 -27.90
N GLY A 238 2.01 -3.25 -28.55
CA GLY A 238 2.08 -3.58 -29.98
C GLY A 238 3.22 -4.54 -30.34
N GLU A 239 3.75 -5.27 -29.36
CA GLU A 239 4.77 -6.32 -29.52
C GLU A 239 4.26 -7.60 -28.85
N PRO A 240 4.59 -8.79 -29.40
CA PRO A 240 4.22 -10.05 -28.77
C PRO A 240 4.92 -10.20 -27.42
N LEU A 241 4.21 -10.76 -26.44
CA LEU A 241 4.76 -11.16 -25.15
C LEU A 241 5.05 -12.66 -25.15
N ASP A 242 6.14 -13.07 -24.51
CA ASP A 242 6.36 -14.44 -24.07
C ASP A 242 5.50 -14.73 -22.84
N ILE A 243 4.38 -15.43 -23.06
CA ILE A 243 3.37 -15.67 -22.04
C ILE A 243 3.53 -17.10 -21.53
N ARG A 244 3.75 -17.22 -20.22
CA ARG A 244 3.69 -18.50 -19.48
C ARG A 244 2.57 -18.50 -18.45
N TYR A 245 2.13 -19.70 -18.08
CA TYR A 245 1.18 -19.91 -17.00
C TYR A 245 1.90 -20.63 -15.85
N ASP A 246 1.89 -20.03 -14.67
CA ASP A 246 2.47 -20.60 -13.47
C ASP A 246 1.40 -21.35 -12.68
N SER A 247 1.61 -22.64 -12.47
CA SER A 247 0.67 -23.47 -11.71
C SER A 247 0.66 -23.07 -10.24
N LEU A 248 -0.50 -23.23 -9.58
CA LEU A 248 -0.63 -22.93 -8.16
C LEU A 248 0.36 -23.74 -7.31
N ASP A 249 0.65 -24.98 -7.69
CA ASP A 249 1.62 -25.83 -7.00
C ASP A 249 3.05 -25.26 -7.12
N ALA A 250 3.45 -24.78 -8.30
CA ALA A 250 4.77 -24.18 -8.50
C ALA A 250 4.91 -22.85 -7.75
N LEU A 251 3.84 -22.05 -7.71
CA LEU A 251 3.80 -20.81 -6.95
C LEU A 251 3.91 -21.10 -5.44
N LYS A 252 3.10 -22.00 -4.89
CA LYS A 252 3.16 -22.36 -3.45
C LYS A 252 4.48 -23.00 -3.03
N ALA A 253 5.15 -23.71 -3.94
CA ALA A 253 6.46 -24.29 -3.69
C ALA A 253 7.62 -23.31 -3.94
N HIS A 254 7.34 -22.08 -4.35
CA HIS A 254 8.33 -21.06 -4.76
C HIS A 254 9.29 -21.54 -5.86
N THR A 255 8.83 -22.44 -6.73
CA THR A 255 9.61 -23.01 -7.84
C THR A 255 9.27 -22.41 -9.20
N ALA A 256 8.26 -21.52 -9.27
CA ALA A 256 7.97 -20.77 -10.48
C ALA A 256 9.19 -19.92 -10.88
N GLU A 257 9.44 -19.84 -12.19
CA GLU A 257 10.59 -19.11 -12.70
C GLU A 257 10.37 -17.59 -12.53
N PRO A 258 11.33 -16.83 -11.98
CA PRO A 258 11.19 -15.39 -11.88
C PRO A 258 11.24 -14.75 -13.28
N LEU A 259 10.37 -13.74 -13.49
CA LEU A 259 10.47 -12.82 -14.62
C LEU A 259 11.87 -12.19 -14.68
N THR A 260 12.35 -11.92 -15.89
CA THR A 260 13.74 -11.46 -16.11
C THR A 260 14.08 -10.21 -15.31
N GLY A 261 13.16 -9.25 -15.19
CA GLY A 261 13.34 -8.03 -14.40
C GLY A 261 13.60 -8.30 -12.92
N ASN A 262 13.02 -9.35 -12.33
CA ASN A 262 13.29 -9.71 -10.93
C ASN A 262 14.72 -10.18 -10.70
N ARG A 263 15.36 -10.79 -11.71
CA ARG A 263 16.77 -11.22 -11.60
C ARG A 263 17.71 -10.03 -11.45
N ALA A 264 17.36 -8.89 -12.04
CA ALA A 264 18.15 -7.66 -12.00
C ALA A 264 18.01 -6.88 -10.69
N VAL A 265 16.93 -7.11 -9.91
CA VAL A 265 16.62 -6.32 -8.71
C VAL A 265 16.65 -7.13 -7.41
N GLY A 266 16.99 -8.42 -7.47
CA GLY A 266 17.04 -9.30 -6.30
C GLY A 266 17.96 -8.82 -5.18
N ASP A 267 19.07 -8.15 -5.50
CA ASP A 267 20.04 -7.64 -4.51
C ASP A 267 19.51 -6.43 -3.70
N LEU A 268 18.36 -5.87 -4.07
CA LEU A 268 17.68 -4.82 -3.29
C LEU A 268 16.92 -5.38 -2.07
N PHE A 269 16.85 -6.70 -1.94
CA PHE A 269 16.19 -7.40 -0.85
C PHE A 269 17.23 -8.00 0.09
N GLU A 270 17.04 -7.89 1.40
CA GLU A 270 18.02 -8.36 2.40
C GLU A 270 18.31 -9.86 2.29
N GLY A 271 17.28 -10.66 1.96
CA GLY A 271 17.40 -12.10 1.65
C GLY A 271 17.72 -12.41 0.19
N GLY A 272 18.06 -11.39 -0.60
CA GLY A 272 18.49 -11.50 -2.00
C GLY A 272 17.41 -12.02 -2.96
N PRO A 273 17.84 -12.55 -4.12
CA PRO A 273 16.94 -13.05 -5.16
C PRO A 273 15.96 -14.14 -4.69
N ALA A 274 16.36 -14.98 -3.72
CA ALA A 274 15.50 -16.03 -3.19
C ALA A 274 14.31 -15.47 -2.41
N GLN A 275 14.54 -14.44 -1.59
CA GLN A 275 13.47 -13.74 -0.88
C GLN A 275 12.51 -13.05 -1.85
N LEU A 276 13.04 -12.38 -2.89
CA LEU A 276 12.23 -11.76 -3.92
C LEU A 276 11.37 -12.80 -4.66
N ASN A 277 11.94 -13.95 -5.02
CA ASN A 277 11.19 -15.01 -5.70
C ASN A 277 10.04 -15.54 -4.85
N ALA A 278 10.30 -15.81 -3.56
CA ALA A 278 9.27 -16.25 -2.62
C ALA A 278 8.12 -15.23 -2.52
N LEU A 279 8.46 -13.94 -2.37
CA LEU A 279 7.47 -12.85 -2.32
C LEU A 279 6.62 -12.78 -3.60
N VAL A 280 7.25 -12.82 -4.78
CA VAL A 280 6.54 -12.78 -6.06
C VAL A 280 5.63 -13.99 -6.22
N CYS A 281 6.09 -15.17 -5.81
CA CYS A 281 5.29 -16.39 -5.85
C CYS A 281 4.09 -16.34 -4.90
N ASP A 282 4.26 -15.82 -3.67
CA ASP A 282 3.16 -15.64 -2.71
C ASP A 282 2.10 -14.67 -3.25
N LEU A 283 2.54 -13.54 -3.82
CA LEU A 283 1.65 -12.56 -4.46
C LEU A 283 0.89 -13.17 -5.64
N ALA A 284 1.60 -13.89 -6.52
CA ALA A 284 1.01 -14.57 -7.66
C ALA A 284 0.01 -15.67 -7.24
N ALA A 285 0.33 -16.46 -6.21
CA ALA A 285 -0.58 -17.46 -5.66
C ALA A 285 -1.83 -16.80 -5.06
N ALA A 286 -1.67 -15.69 -4.33
CA ALA A 286 -2.79 -14.93 -3.79
C ALA A 286 -3.70 -14.35 -4.89
N ILE A 287 -3.13 -13.89 -6.01
CA ILE A 287 -3.89 -13.48 -7.19
C ILE A 287 -4.69 -14.67 -7.74
N ALA A 288 -4.03 -15.80 -8.04
CA ALA A 288 -4.71 -16.99 -8.59
C ALA A 288 -5.82 -17.51 -7.68
N CYS A 289 -5.63 -17.42 -6.36
CA CYS A 289 -6.63 -17.84 -5.38
C CYS A 289 -7.74 -16.80 -5.11
N GLY A 290 -7.67 -15.61 -5.74
CA GLY A 290 -8.73 -14.59 -5.69
C GLY A 290 -8.63 -13.58 -4.56
N ALA A 291 -7.52 -13.52 -3.82
CA ALA A 291 -7.33 -12.54 -2.73
C ALA A 291 -7.39 -11.07 -3.21
N TYR A 292 -7.10 -10.83 -4.50
CA TYR A 292 -7.11 -9.50 -5.11
C TYR A 292 -8.48 -9.08 -5.67
N ASP A 293 -9.51 -9.92 -5.58
CA ASP A 293 -10.90 -9.50 -5.87
C ASP A 293 -11.49 -8.75 -4.66
N ILE A 294 -10.86 -7.63 -4.31
CA ILE A 294 -11.14 -6.89 -3.08
C ILE A 294 -12.52 -6.24 -3.08
N ALA A 295 -13.19 -6.15 -4.24
CA ALA A 295 -14.59 -5.74 -4.33
C ALA A 295 -15.53 -6.70 -3.56
N LYS A 296 -15.08 -7.94 -3.29
CA LYS A 296 -15.78 -8.92 -2.47
C LYS A 296 -15.42 -8.86 -0.98
N ALA A 297 -14.55 -7.93 -0.56
CA ALA A 297 -14.17 -7.80 0.84
C ALA A 297 -15.39 -7.51 1.72
N GLN A 298 -15.49 -8.22 2.84
CA GLN A 298 -16.58 -8.06 3.79
C GLN A 298 -16.58 -6.63 4.37
N ASP A 299 -17.77 -6.02 4.46
CA ASP A 299 -17.95 -4.64 4.92
C ASP A 299 -17.17 -3.57 4.12
N GLY A 300 -16.74 -3.92 2.90
CA GLY A 300 -15.99 -3.05 2.01
C GLY A 300 -16.82 -1.87 1.51
N VAL A 301 -16.33 -0.66 1.78
CA VAL A 301 -16.88 0.57 1.19
C VAL A 301 -15.91 1.08 0.14
N ASP A 302 -16.37 1.14 -1.11
CA ASP A 302 -15.62 1.75 -2.20
C ASP A 302 -15.57 3.28 -2.05
N LEU A 303 -14.38 3.79 -1.71
CA LEU A 303 -14.16 5.22 -1.53
C LEU A 303 -14.26 5.99 -2.84
N VAL A 304 -13.99 5.37 -3.99
CA VAL A 304 -14.13 6.00 -5.31
C VAL A 304 -15.60 6.32 -5.58
N SER A 305 -16.49 5.37 -5.30
CA SER A 305 -17.94 5.58 -5.37
C SER A 305 -18.45 6.53 -4.29
N LEU A 306 -17.96 6.41 -3.05
CA LEU A 306 -18.42 7.23 -1.92
C LEU A 306 -18.10 8.71 -2.08
N LEU A 307 -16.88 9.04 -2.49
CA LEU A 307 -16.41 10.43 -2.62
C LEU A 307 -16.79 11.04 -3.97
N GLY A 308 -17.12 10.21 -4.97
CA GLY A 308 -17.65 10.66 -6.26
C GLY A 308 -16.75 11.71 -6.91
N ASP A 309 -17.33 12.86 -7.25
CA ASP A 309 -16.62 13.94 -7.95
C ASP A 309 -15.86 14.89 -7.00
N GLU A 310 -15.88 14.66 -5.68
CA GLU A 310 -15.10 15.45 -4.70
C GLU A 310 -13.59 15.19 -4.80
N VAL A 311 -13.23 14.02 -5.32
CA VAL A 311 -11.85 13.60 -5.55
C VAL A 311 -11.76 13.17 -7.01
N GLU A 312 -10.72 13.61 -7.72
CA GLU A 312 -10.52 13.16 -9.09
C GLU A 312 -10.41 11.62 -9.12
N ARG A 313 -11.01 10.99 -10.13
CA ARG A 313 -11.05 9.53 -10.23
C ARG A 313 -9.65 8.94 -10.36
N PRO A 314 -9.42 7.70 -9.89
CA PRO A 314 -8.15 7.02 -10.16
C PRO A 314 -7.95 6.81 -11.66
N VAL A 315 -6.70 6.81 -12.10
CA VAL A 315 -6.35 6.44 -13.48
C VAL A 315 -6.73 4.99 -13.75
N SER A 316 -7.28 4.71 -14.94
CA SER A 316 -7.53 3.33 -15.36
C SER A 316 -6.22 2.63 -15.74
N ILE A 317 -6.18 1.30 -15.63
CA ILE A 317 -5.02 0.52 -16.07
C ILE A 317 -4.74 0.69 -17.56
N GLU A 318 -5.77 0.86 -18.40
CA GLU A 318 -5.61 1.13 -19.84
C GLU A 318 -4.90 2.46 -20.06
N SER A 319 -5.41 3.55 -19.48
CA SER A 319 -4.80 4.88 -19.62
C SER A 319 -3.39 4.91 -19.03
N PHE A 320 -3.17 4.18 -17.93
CA PHE A 320 -1.87 4.04 -17.31
C PHE A 320 -0.88 3.33 -18.24
N LEU A 321 -1.24 2.16 -18.80
CA LEU A 321 -0.39 1.44 -19.74
C LEU A 321 -0.17 2.23 -21.03
N GLN A 322 -1.18 2.92 -21.57
CA GLN A 322 -1.02 3.79 -22.74
C GLN A 322 0.06 4.85 -22.52
N ARG A 323 0.04 5.50 -21.34
CA ARG A 323 1.02 6.54 -20.99
C ARG A 323 2.46 6.04 -21.02
N TYR A 324 2.71 4.81 -20.56
CA TYR A 324 4.07 4.30 -20.37
C TYR A 324 4.53 3.36 -21.49
N TRP A 325 3.62 2.67 -22.18
CA TRP A 325 3.95 1.57 -23.10
C TRP A 325 3.44 1.73 -24.53
N ALA A 326 2.57 2.69 -24.81
CA ALA A 326 2.15 2.93 -26.19
C ALA A 326 3.37 3.21 -27.09
N LYS A 327 3.36 2.67 -28.31
CA LYS A 327 4.35 3.00 -29.33
C LYS A 327 4.27 4.50 -29.63
N SER A 328 5.43 5.17 -29.57
CA SER A 328 5.58 6.55 -30.03
C SER A 328 5.47 6.65 -31.55
#